data_AF-A0A838H6S4-F1
#
_entry.id   AF-A0A838H6S4-F1
#
_cell.length_a   1.000
_cell.length_b   1.000
_cell.length_c   1.000
_cell.angle_alpha   90.00
_cell.angle_beta   90.00
_cell.angle_gamma   90.00
#
_symmetry.space_group_name_H-M   'P 1'
#
loop_
_entity.id
_entity.type
_entity.pdbx_description
1 polymer ?
#
loop_
_entity_poly.entity_id
_entity_poly.type
_entity_poly.pdbx_seq_one_letter_code
_entity_poly.pdbx_strand_id
1 'polypeptide(L)'
;MLTRGSLELEGRLVGASNASFLGEVSLDGTTLRCIYKPVRGERPLWDFTDGTLAGRERAARVVSQAGGWEIVPPTVLRDGRFGPGMCQRWVDVGSDRGLVDVVGPDIEEAGWIAVLEAEDHRGNPVLLVHKDDDRLRDMAVFDVVINNADRKGGHILLDPAGALWGCDHGVCFH
;
A
#
# COMPACT_ATOMS: atom_id res chain seq x y z
N MET A 1 -13.67 -8.04 -13.01
CA MET A 1 -13.98 -8.60 -11.68
C MET A 1 -14.17 -7.51 -10.64
N LEU A 2 -13.11 -6.82 -10.18
CA LEU A 2 -13.20 -5.73 -9.19
C LEU A 2 -14.27 -4.66 -9.46
N THR A 3 -14.53 -4.32 -10.72
CA THR A 3 -15.54 -3.32 -11.11
C THR A 3 -16.98 -3.83 -11.14
N ARG A 4 -17.18 -5.14 -11.36
CA ARG A 4 -18.50 -5.71 -11.73
C ARG A 4 -19.01 -6.80 -10.80
N GLY A 5 -18.12 -7.44 -10.03
CA GLY A 5 -18.51 -8.51 -9.11
C GLY A 5 -19.20 -8.00 -7.86
N SER A 6 -19.98 -8.85 -7.19
CA SER A 6 -20.58 -8.55 -5.89
C SER A 6 -19.49 -8.43 -4.83
N LEU A 7 -19.55 -7.40 -3.99
CA LEU A 7 -18.58 -7.16 -2.91
C LEU A 7 -19.21 -7.55 -1.57
N GLU A 8 -18.60 -8.53 -0.90
CA GLU A 8 -18.94 -8.93 0.46
C GLU A 8 -17.80 -8.54 1.40
N LEU A 9 -18.12 -7.95 2.55
CA LEU A 9 -17.12 -7.51 3.53
C LEU A 9 -16.98 -8.56 4.62
N GLU A 10 -15.77 -9.08 4.80
CA GLU A 10 -15.45 -10.11 5.79
C GLU A 10 -15.18 -9.48 7.16
N GLY A 11 -14.50 -8.34 7.19
CA GLY A 11 -14.08 -7.73 8.44
C GLY A 11 -13.41 -6.37 8.27
N ARG A 12 -13.22 -5.68 9.39
CA ARG A 12 -12.52 -4.38 9.44
C ARG A 12 -11.09 -4.57 9.94
N LEU A 13 -10.14 -3.90 9.29
CA LEU A 13 -8.78 -3.79 9.77
C LEU A 13 -8.69 -2.72 10.87
N VAL A 14 -8.48 -3.15 12.11
CA VAL A 14 -8.52 -2.27 13.30
C VAL A 14 -7.28 -1.37 13.44
N GLY A 15 -6.14 -1.75 12.86
CA GLY A 15 -4.91 -0.97 12.91
C GLY A 15 -4.84 0.19 11.89
N ALA A 16 -5.81 0.31 10.99
CA ALA A 16 -5.79 1.34 9.96
C ALA A 16 -6.33 2.69 10.48
N SER A 17 -5.65 3.78 10.12
CA SER A 17 -6.10 5.15 10.47
C SER A 17 -7.46 5.48 9.86
N ASN A 18 -7.68 5.08 8.61
CA ASN A 18 -8.97 5.21 7.93
C ASN A 18 -9.76 3.90 8.03
N ALA A 19 -11.09 3.95 7.92
CA ALA A 19 -11.87 2.73 7.88
C ALA A 19 -11.50 1.89 6.65
N SER A 20 -10.93 0.71 6.91
CA SER A 20 -10.45 -0.22 5.88
C SER A 20 -11.06 -1.58 6.13
N PHE A 21 -11.65 -2.19 5.10
CA PHE A 21 -12.36 -3.45 5.19
C PHE A 21 -11.72 -4.47 4.26
N LEU A 22 -11.44 -5.66 4.80
CA LEU A 22 -11.17 -6.83 3.98
C LEU A 22 -12.50 -7.33 3.42
N GLY A 23 -12.53 -7.67 2.15
CA GLY A 23 -13.69 -8.25 1.51
C GLY A 23 -13.34 -9.15 0.34
N GLU A 24 -14.34 -9.85 -0.14
CA GLU A 24 -14.27 -10.71 -1.31
C GLU A 24 -15.16 -10.14 -2.41
N VAL A 25 -14.64 -10.12 -3.64
CA VAL A 25 -15.41 -9.80 -4.85
C VAL A 25 -15.65 -11.08 -5.63
N SER A 26 -16.92 -11.37 -5.94
CA SER A 26 -17.32 -12.58 -6.66
C SER A 26 -17.99 -12.25 -8.00
N LEU A 27 -17.59 -12.92 -9.07
CA LEU A 27 -18.16 -12.77 -10.41
C LEU A 27 -18.00 -14.07 -11.20
N ASP A 28 -19.08 -14.58 -11.78
CA ASP A 28 -19.09 -15.76 -12.66
C ASP A 28 -18.36 -16.98 -12.05
N GLY A 29 -18.59 -17.24 -10.75
CA GLY A 29 -17.99 -18.36 -10.01
C GLY A 29 -16.51 -18.18 -9.64
N THR A 30 -15.90 -17.04 -9.97
CA THR A 30 -14.53 -16.68 -9.53
C THR A 30 -14.61 -15.73 -8.35
N THR A 31 -13.69 -15.84 -7.39
CA THR A 31 -13.56 -14.91 -6.26
C THR A 31 -12.17 -14.24 -6.18
N LEU A 32 -12.11 -13.06 -5.56
CA LEU A 32 -10.90 -12.26 -5.41
C LEU A 32 -10.99 -11.46 -4.10
N ARG A 33 -9.99 -11.58 -3.23
CA ARG A 33 -9.88 -10.73 -2.04
C ARG A 33 -9.51 -9.29 -2.41
N CYS A 34 -10.01 -8.35 -1.63
CA CYS A 34 -9.80 -6.93 -1.84
C CYS A 34 -9.79 -6.15 -0.53
N ILE A 35 -9.21 -4.95 -0.58
CA ILE A 35 -9.39 -3.91 0.42
C ILE A 35 -10.39 -2.90 -0.08
N TYR A 36 -11.40 -2.62 0.72
CA TYR A 36 -12.39 -1.58 0.49
C TYR A 36 -12.21 -0.45 1.51
N LYS A 37 -11.93 0.76 1.04
CA LYS A 37 -11.86 1.99 1.86
C LYS A 37 -12.99 2.94 1.42
N PRO A 38 -14.11 3.03 2.17
CA PRO A 38 -15.20 3.96 1.86
C PRO A 38 -14.76 5.41 2.09
N VAL A 39 -15.25 6.32 1.25
CA VAL A 39 -15.07 7.78 1.41
C VAL A 39 -15.61 8.24 2.77
N ARG A 40 -16.77 7.72 3.20
CA ARG A 40 -17.35 8.01 4.53
C ARG A 40 -16.50 7.53 5.72
N GLY A 41 -15.51 6.68 5.46
CA GLY A 41 -14.60 6.14 6.47
C GLY A 41 -13.28 6.91 6.59
N GLU A 42 -13.11 7.96 5.79
CA GLU A 42 -11.94 8.82 5.84
C GLU A 42 -11.94 9.65 7.14
N ARG A 43 -10.77 9.75 7.77
CA ARG A 43 -10.51 10.70 8.84
C ARG A 43 -10.00 12.00 8.21
N PRO A 44 -10.52 13.16 8.63
CA PRO A 44 -10.03 14.46 8.17
C PRO A 44 -8.53 14.61 8.44
N LEU A 45 -7.82 15.19 7.48
CA LEU A 45 -6.43 15.59 7.57
C LEU A 45 -6.36 17.10 7.32
N TRP A 46 -5.51 17.81 8.06
CA TRP A 46 -5.47 19.27 8.01
C TRP A 46 -4.95 19.81 6.65
N ASP A 47 -4.15 19.01 5.97
CA ASP A 47 -3.45 19.28 4.71
C ASP A 47 -4.12 18.63 3.49
N PHE A 48 -5.22 17.87 3.66
CA PHE A 48 -5.94 17.24 2.54
C PHE A 48 -7.43 17.57 2.55
N THR A 49 -8.00 17.78 1.37
CA THR A 49 -9.45 17.92 1.22
C THR A 49 -10.16 16.64 1.62
N ASP A 50 -11.15 16.77 2.50
CA ASP A 50 -12.00 15.66 2.94
C ASP A 50 -12.67 14.93 1.76
N GLY A 51 -12.80 13.62 1.89
CA GLY A 51 -13.51 12.78 0.93
C GLY A 51 -12.74 12.48 -0.36
N THR A 52 -11.43 12.76 -0.39
CA THR A 52 -10.60 12.60 -1.60
C THR A 52 -9.63 11.41 -1.53
N LEU A 53 -9.44 10.77 -0.38
CA LEU A 53 -8.37 9.77 -0.20
C LEU A 53 -8.62 8.53 -1.08
N ALA A 54 -9.87 8.07 -1.20
CA ALA A 54 -10.23 6.99 -2.13
C ALA A 54 -9.90 7.34 -3.60
N GLY A 55 -10.11 8.60 -4.00
CA GLY A 55 -9.78 9.08 -5.34
C GLY A 55 -8.28 9.08 -5.61
N ARG A 56 -7.48 9.45 -4.61
CA ARG A 56 -6.00 9.48 -4.67
C ARG A 56 -5.42 8.08 -4.84
N GLU A 57 -5.96 7.09 -4.13
CA GLU A 57 -5.60 5.67 -4.31
C GLU A 57 -5.86 5.19 -5.75
N ARG A 58 -6.99 5.57 -6.34
CA ARG A 58 -7.30 5.26 -7.74
C ARG A 58 -6.36 6.00 -8.70
N ALA A 59 -6.09 7.27 -8.45
CA ALA A 59 -5.21 8.10 -9.27
C ALA A 59 -3.79 7.53 -9.30
N ALA A 60 -3.26 7.08 -8.16
CA ALA A 60 -1.96 6.42 -8.07
C ALA A 60 -1.90 5.18 -8.97
N ARG A 61 -2.98 4.36 -9.01
CA ARG A 61 -3.06 3.25 -9.96
C ARG A 61 -3.01 3.72 -11.41
N VAL A 62 -3.76 4.76 -11.78
CA VAL A 62 -3.77 5.30 -13.15
C VAL A 62 -2.39 5.78 -13.56
N VAL A 63 -1.71 6.56 -12.71
CA VAL A 63 -0.37 7.10 -13.00
C VAL A 63 0.65 5.98 -13.14
N SER A 64 0.62 5.00 -12.23
CA SER A 64 1.50 3.82 -12.29
C SER A 64 1.32 3.02 -13.59
N GLN A 65 0.06 2.91 -14.05
CA GLN A 65 -0.32 2.28 -15.33
C GLN A 65 0.22 3.05 -16.53
N ALA A 66 0.00 4.37 -16.55
CA ALA A 66 0.36 5.24 -17.65
C ALA A 66 1.87 5.38 -17.82
N GLY A 67 2.62 5.39 -16.72
CA GLY A 67 4.08 5.45 -16.73
C GLY A 67 4.78 4.10 -16.82
N GLY A 68 4.04 2.99 -16.88
CA GLY A 68 4.59 1.65 -17.06
C GLY A 68 5.26 1.04 -15.83
N TRP A 69 5.15 1.65 -14.65
CA TRP A 69 5.66 1.06 -13.40
C TRP A 69 4.93 -0.21 -13.00
N GLU A 70 3.60 -0.24 -13.18
CA GLU A 70 2.73 -1.38 -12.79
C GLU A 70 2.87 -1.85 -11.32
N ILE A 71 3.33 -0.99 -10.41
CA ILE A 71 3.57 -1.31 -8.99
C ILE A 71 2.35 -1.12 -8.08
N VAL A 72 1.30 -0.39 -8.50
CA VAL A 72 0.08 -0.26 -7.69
C VAL A 72 -0.87 -1.41 -8.04
N PRO A 73 -1.36 -2.19 -7.06
CA PRO A 73 -2.34 -3.24 -7.32
C PRO A 73 -3.58 -2.70 -8.02
N PRO A 74 -4.29 -3.51 -8.83
CA PRO A 74 -5.55 -3.09 -9.44
C PRO A 74 -6.50 -2.42 -8.43
N THR A 75 -6.77 -1.13 -8.65
CA THR A 75 -7.61 -0.29 -7.80
C THR A 75 -8.71 0.35 -8.64
N VAL A 76 -9.95 0.27 -8.16
CA VAL A 76 -11.13 0.86 -8.81
C VAL A 76 -11.94 1.67 -7.82
N LEU A 77 -12.70 2.65 -8.32
CA LEU A 77 -13.75 3.28 -7.53
C LEU A 77 -15.06 2.55 -7.78
N ARG A 78 -15.82 2.28 -6.73
CA ARG A 78 -17.13 1.62 -6.80
C ARG A 78 -17.95 1.89 -5.54
N ASP A 79 -19.25 1.63 -5.64
CA ASP A 79 -20.12 1.56 -4.48
C ASP A 79 -19.93 0.27 -3.67
N GLY A 80 -20.13 0.39 -2.36
CA GLY A 80 -20.14 -0.70 -1.39
C GLY A 80 -21.08 -0.41 -0.22
N ARG A 81 -21.12 -1.31 0.77
CA ARG A 81 -22.03 -1.24 1.94
C ARG A 81 -22.00 0.10 2.68
N PHE A 82 -20.87 0.79 2.68
CA PHE A 82 -20.66 2.06 3.38
C PHE A 82 -20.60 3.29 2.45
N GLY A 83 -21.12 3.18 1.23
CA GLY A 83 -21.14 4.26 0.22
C GLY A 83 -20.13 4.04 -0.91
N PRO A 84 -19.75 5.09 -1.66
CA PRO A 84 -18.65 5.01 -2.62
C PRO A 84 -17.29 4.90 -1.90
N GLY A 85 -16.35 4.22 -2.55
CA GLY A 85 -14.98 4.06 -2.03
C GLY A 85 -14.03 3.46 -3.06
N MET A 86 -12.76 3.33 -2.67
CA MET A 86 -11.80 2.55 -3.44
C MET A 86 -11.90 1.07 -3.07
N CYS A 87 -11.73 0.21 -4.07
CA CYS A 87 -11.59 -1.23 -3.93
C CYS A 87 -10.30 -1.66 -4.64
N GLN A 88 -9.34 -2.15 -3.88
CA GLN A 88 -8.02 -2.56 -4.35
C GLN A 88 -7.85 -4.06 -4.19
N ARG A 89 -7.30 -4.74 -5.19
CA ARG A 89 -6.95 -6.17 -5.11
C ARG A 89 -6.05 -6.43 -3.91
N TRP A 90 -6.37 -7.44 -3.11
CA TRP A 90 -5.49 -7.94 -2.06
C TRP A 90 -4.25 -8.59 -2.67
N VAL A 91 -3.08 -8.28 -2.10
CA VAL A 91 -1.80 -8.89 -2.49
C VAL A 91 -1.38 -9.81 -1.36
N ASP A 92 -1.27 -11.10 -1.67
CA ASP A 92 -0.63 -12.06 -0.78
C ASP A 92 0.87 -11.81 -0.75
N VAL A 93 1.47 -11.87 0.45
CA VAL A 93 2.92 -11.66 0.64
C VAL A 93 3.59 -13.02 0.76
N GLY A 94 4.64 -13.25 -0.03
CA GLY A 94 5.27 -14.57 -0.16
C GLY A 94 6.46 -14.85 0.74
N SER A 95 7.02 -13.82 1.41
CA SER A 95 8.18 -13.95 2.30
C SER A 95 7.93 -13.23 3.62
N ASP A 96 8.41 -13.82 4.71
CA ASP A 96 8.38 -13.20 6.04
C ASP A 96 9.35 -12.01 6.14
N ARG A 97 10.39 -11.95 5.29
CA ARG A 97 11.37 -10.86 5.30
C ARG A 97 11.08 -9.89 4.17
N GLY A 98 10.71 -8.67 4.54
CA GLY A 98 10.51 -7.57 3.61
C GLY A 98 11.82 -7.08 2.96
N LEU A 99 11.68 -6.11 2.06
CA LEU A 99 12.81 -5.44 1.41
C LEU A 99 13.26 -4.17 2.14
N VAL A 100 12.56 -3.81 3.22
CA VAL A 100 12.87 -2.71 4.14
C VAL A 100 12.70 -3.25 5.54
N ASP A 101 13.64 -2.97 6.43
CA ASP A 101 13.66 -3.54 7.78
C ASP A 101 14.34 -2.60 8.78
N VAL A 102 14.12 -2.86 10.07
CA VAL A 102 14.82 -2.22 11.19
C VAL A 102 15.65 -3.27 11.89
N VAL A 103 16.97 -3.10 11.85
CA VAL A 103 17.95 -4.11 12.27
C VAL A 103 18.93 -3.55 13.29
N GLY A 104 19.68 -4.42 13.97
CA GLY A 104 20.77 -3.98 14.83
C GLY A 104 21.93 -3.35 14.02
N PRO A 105 22.82 -2.57 14.67
CA PRO A 105 23.91 -1.87 13.99
C PRO A 105 24.94 -2.80 13.34
N ASP A 106 25.03 -4.05 13.82
CA ASP A 106 26.01 -5.04 13.37
C ASP A 106 25.50 -5.88 12.18
N ILE A 107 24.64 -5.33 11.31
CA ILE A 107 24.20 -6.06 10.12
C ILE A 107 25.36 -6.19 9.12
N GLU A 108 25.85 -7.41 8.95
CA GLU A 108 26.93 -7.73 8.00
C GLU A 108 26.40 -8.34 6.68
N GLU A 109 25.09 -8.33 6.47
CA GLU A 109 24.49 -8.98 5.31
C GLU A 109 24.65 -8.14 4.04
N ALA A 110 25.33 -8.72 3.04
CA ALA A 110 25.54 -8.09 1.74
C ALA A 110 24.23 -7.70 1.03
N GLY A 111 24.26 -6.55 0.36
CA GLY A 111 23.15 -6.04 -0.45
C GLY A 111 22.05 -5.36 0.36
N TRP A 112 22.32 -4.97 1.61
CA TRP A 112 21.49 -4.03 2.38
C TRP A 112 22.19 -2.68 2.48
N ILE A 113 21.41 -1.61 2.37
CA ILE A 113 21.89 -0.22 2.45
C ILE A 113 21.26 0.42 3.67
N ALA A 114 22.09 0.97 4.56
CA ALA A 114 21.64 1.75 5.71
C ALA A 114 21.25 3.17 5.27
N VAL A 115 20.05 3.59 5.70
CA VAL A 115 19.49 4.91 5.36
C VAL A 115 19.54 5.85 6.56
N LEU A 116 19.24 5.33 7.74
CA LEU A 116 19.08 6.11 8.97
C LEU A 116 19.53 5.29 10.17
N GLU A 117 20.34 5.92 11.03
CA GLU A 117 20.60 5.47 12.39
C GLU A 117 19.53 6.01 13.34
N ALA A 118 19.00 5.16 14.22
CA ALA A 118 17.94 5.52 15.17
C ALA A 118 18.09 4.72 16.48
N GLU A 119 17.18 4.98 17.42
CA GLU A 119 17.03 4.21 18.66
C GLU A 119 15.65 3.55 18.72
N ASP A 120 15.58 2.33 19.24
CA ASP A 120 14.32 1.65 19.51
C ASP A 120 13.62 2.20 20.77
N HIS A 121 12.44 1.66 21.11
CA HIS A 121 11.68 2.07 22.30
C HIS A 121 12.38 1.82 23.64
N ARG A 122 13.52 1.11 23.65
CA ARG A 122 14.35 0.81 24.83
C ARG A 122 15.67 1.58 24.81
N GLY A 123 15.91 2.43 23.81
CA GLY A 123 17.16 3.18 23.64
C GLY A 123 18.29 2.35 23.03
N ASN A 124 18.02 1.17 22.45
CA ASN A 124 19.05 0.42 21.74
C ASN A 124 19.27 1.02 20.35
N PRO A 125 20.52 1.15 19.89
CA PRO A 125 20.79 1.61 18.53
C PRO A 125 20.24 0.62 17.51
N VAL A 126 19.65 1.15 16.44
CA VAL A 126 19.11 0.39 15.30
C VAL A 126 19.39 1.13 14.00
N LEU A 127 19.37 0.38 12.90
CA LEU A 127 19.47 0.89 11.54
C LEU A 127 18.17 0.65 10.80
N LEU A 128 17.67 1.68 10.10
CA LEU A 128 16.70 1.51 9.04
C LEU A 128 17.46 1.16 7.76
N VAL A 129 17.15 0.00 7.19
CA VAL A 129 17.82 -0.54 6.01
C VAL A 129 16.84 -0.88 4.90
N HIS A 130 17.30 -0.86 3.66
CA HIS A 130 16.59 -1.47 2.53
C HIS A 130 17.51 -2.34 1.69
N LYS A 131 16.95 -3.30 0.95
CA LYS A 131 17.70 -4.10 -0.02
C LYS A 131 18.14 -3.22 -1.19
N ASP A 132 19.36 -3.42 -1.68
CA ASP A 132 19.80 -2.84 -2.95
C ASP A 132 19.07 -3.56 -4.12
N ASP A 133 17.88 -3.06 -4.44
CA ASP A 133 16.94 -3.65 -5.40
C ASP A 133 16.40 -2.53 -6.31
N ASP A 134 16.60 -2.68 -7.62
CA ASP A 134 16.19 -1.68 -8.62
C ASP A 134 14.68 -1.39 -8.56
N ARG A 135 13.84 -2.35 -8.14
CA ARG A 135 12.39 -2.14 -8.04
C ARG A 135 12.02 -1.18 -6.90
N LEU A 136 12.83 -1.12 -5.83
CA LEU A 136 12.66 -0.10 -4.79
C LEU A 136 13.04 1.28 -5.30
N ARG A 137 14.06 1.37 -6.17
CA ARG A 137 14.41 2.63 -6.84
C ARG A 137 13.27 3.12 -7.71
N ASP A 138 12.67 2.23 -8.51
CA ASP A 138 11.52 2.56 -9.35
C ASP A 138 10.31 3.01 -8.53
N MET A 139 10.06 2.36 -7.38
CA MET A 139 9.02 2.76 -6.45
C MET A 139 9.28 4.14 -5.84
N ALA A 140 10.52 4.42 -5.43
CA ALA A 140 10.89 5.74 -4.92
C ALA A 140 10.72 6.84 -5.97
N VAL A 141 11.08 6.58 -7.24
CA VAL A 141 10.83 7.51 -8.34
C VAL A 141 9.33 7.72 -8.55
N PHE A 142 8.54 6.66 -8.54
CA PHE A 142 7.09 6.76 -8.62
C PHE A 142 6.52 7.61 -7.48
N ASP A 143 6.96 7.39 -6.23
CA ASP A 143 6.53 8.15 -5.07
C ASP A 143 6.84 9.65 -5.20
N VAL A 144 8.01 10.01 -5.75
CA VAL A 144 8.34 11.40 -6.09
C VAL A 144 7.36 11.97 -7.12
N VAL A 145 7.04 11.21 -8.19
CA VAL A 145 6.13 11.65 -9.25
C VAL A 145 4.71 11.93 -8.73
N ILE A 146 4.22 11.09 -7.82
CA ILE A 146 2.88 11.27 -7.23
C ILE A 146 2.88 12.15 -5.98
N ASN A 147 4.03 12.70 -5.58
CA ASN A 147 4.20 13.45 -4.33
C ASN A 147 3.71 12.67 -3.10
N ASN A 148 4.11 11.39 -2.99
CA ASN A 148 3.83 10.52 -1.85
C ASN A 148 5.03 10.49 -0.90
N ALA A 149 4.87 11.06 0.28
CA ALA A 149 5.90 11.06 1.32
C ALA A 149 5.65 10.01 2.42
N ASP A 150 4.54 9.26 2.37
CA ASP A 150 4.09 8.35 3.45
C ASP A 150 4.35 6.85 3.13
N ARG A 151 5.34 6.56 2.29
CA ARG A 151 5.77 5.18 1.99
C ARG A 151 6.45 4.57 3.21
N LYS A 152 5.78 3.63 3.88
CA LYS A 152 6.33 2.83 4.98
C LYS A 152 6.81 1.46 4.47
N GLY A 153 7.73 0.81 5.18
CA GLY A 153 8.20 -0.53 4.83
C GLY A 153 7.05 -1.55 4.70
N GLY A 154 6.05 -1.48 5.58
CA GLY A 154 4.86 -2.32 5.53
C GLY A 154 3.91 -2.03 4.34
N HIS A 155 4.16 -0.99 3.55
CA HIS A 155 3.40 -0.70 2.32
C HIS A 155 4.03 -1.36 1.08
N ILE A 156 5.19 -2.00 1.24
CA ILE A 156 5.94 -2.68 0.17
C ILE A 156 5.66 -4.16 0.28
N LEU A 157 4.96 -4.70 -0.71
CA LEU A 157 4.44 -6.07 -0.70
C LEU A 157 5.13 -6.87 -1.81
N LEU A 158 5.87 -7.90 -1.42
CA LEU A 158 6.45 -8.85 -2.37
C LEU A 158 5.57 -10.08 -2.45
N ASP A 159 4.94 -10.31 -3.60
CA ASP A 159 4.05 -11.45 -3.77
C ASP A 159 4.82 -12.77 -4.02
N PRO A 160 4.17 -13.94 -3.89
CA PRO A 160 4.80 -15.23 -4.14
C PRO A 160 5.36 -15.43 -5.56
N ALA A 161 4.90 -14.65 -6.54
CA ALA A 161 5.42 -14.66 -7.90
C ALA A 161 6.64 -13.73 -8.05
N GLY A 162 7.03 -13.02 -6.99
CA GLY A 162 8.16 -12.11 -6.95
C GLY A 162 7.83 -10.71 -7.48
N ALA A 163 6.56 -10.36 -7.72
CA ALA A 163 6.20 -9.01 -8.11
C ALA A 163 6.17 -8.08 -6.89
N LEU A 164 6.69 -6.86 -7.07
CA LEU A 164 6.72 -5.83 -6.05
C LEU A 164 5.51 -4.90 -6.20
N TRP A 165 4.75 -4.75 -5.12
CA TRP A 165 3.57 -3.90 -5.07
C TRP A 165 3.70 -2.83 -3.99
N GLY A 166 3.18 -1.63 -4.28
CA GLY A 166 3.00 -0.56 -3.30
C GLY A 166 1.52 -0.40 -2.96
N CYS A 167 1.20 -0.19 -1.69
CA CYS A 167 -0.15 0.16 -1.25
C CYS A 167 -0.18 1.47 -0.45
N ASP A 168 -1.40 1.90 -0.07
CA ASP A 168 -1.68 3.07 0.77
C ASP A 168 -1.21 4.43 0.18
N HIS A 169 -1.82 4.82 -0.93
CA HIS A 169 -1.59 6.10 -1.60
C HIS A 169 -2.71 7.12 -1.33
N GLY A 170 -3.38 7.02 -0.17
CA GLY A 170 -4.40 8.00 0.21
C GLY A 170 -3.82 9.40 0.36
N VAL A 171 -2.54 9.51 0.73
CA VAL A 171 -1.84 10.76 1.07
C VAL A 171 -0.78 11.06 0.00
N CYS A 172 -1.24 11.28 -1.23
CA CYS A 172 -0.42 11.68 -2.38
C CYS A 172 -1.18 12.69 -3.25
N PHE A 173 -0.53 13.29 -4.26
CA PHE A 173 -1.07 14.36 -5.11
C PHE A 173 -1.50 15.61 -4.32
N HIS A 174 -0.73 15.98 -3.29
CA HIS A 174 -0.85 17.30 -2.68
C HIS A 174 -0.30 18.36 -3.62
#